data_AF-A0A1E5BHF5-F1
#
_entry.id   AF-A0A1E5BHF5-F1
#
_cell.length_a   1.000
_cell.length_b   1.000
_cell.length_c   1.000
_cell.angle_alpha   90.00
_cell.angle_beta   90.00
_cell.angle_gamma   90.00
#
_symmetry.space_group_name_H-M   'P 1'
#
loop_
_entity.id
_entity.type
_entity.pdbx_description
1 polymer ?
#
loop_
_entity_poly.entity_id
_entity_poly.type
_entity_poly.pdbx_seq_one_letter_code
_entity_poly.pdbx_strand_id
1 'polypeptide(L)'
;MAKSEMQYAVWQMPHAEKDLAVLVDAAELPILERGVESVLNPDTPLNDDHLRLKLVYGVLMSNNLRGFQNFEGMDHLVDVHQDKWLVHLKPNEDEDKPLEAIYLGFEDMVVLHCGGLREGDFAFAALMGLPDSLELHSDKVWGVTSFLRLHDLDMATNLINRQIIISLVEEEVVDTELTKENWKSFVNEGLAKSLAKKVG
;
A
#
# COMPACT_ATOMS: atom_id res chain seq x y z
N MET A 1 -24.72 -14.23 4.00
CA MET A 1 -24.11 -13.66 5.22
C MET A 1 -22.87 -12.91 4.77
N ALA A 2 -22.87 -11.58 4.83
CA ALA A 2 -21.64 -10.84 4.59
C ALA A 2 -20.72 -11.10 5.79
N LYS A 3 -19.67 -11.91 5.62
CA LYS A 3 -18.53 -11.81 6.52
C LYS A 3 -18.10 -10.34 6.42
N SER A 4 -18.10 -9.63 7.55
CA SER A 4 -17.17 -8.52 7.69
C SER A 4 -15.80 -9.14 7.49
N GLU A 5 -15.32 -9.21 6.25
CA GLU A 5 -13.94 -9.56 5.99
C GLU A 5 -13.09 -8.56 6.79
N MET A 6 -11.97 -9.01 7.32
CA MET A 6 -11.07 -8.15 8.05
C MET A 6 -10.02 -7.76 7.02
N GLN A 7 -9.80 -6.47 6.76
CA GLN A 7 -8.78 -6.10 5.77
C GLN A 7 -7.39 -6.50 6.26
N TYR A 8 -7.09 -6.23 7.53
CA TYR A 8 -5.76 -6.43 8.10
C TYR A 8 -5.78 -7.47 9.21
N ALA A 9 -4.83 -8.40 9.16
CA ALA A 9 -4.58 -9.41 10.18
C ALA A 9 -3.21 -9.17 10.85
N VAL A 10 -3.07 -9.63 12.09
CA VAL A 10 -1.75 -9.72 12.74
C VAL A 10 -1.25 -11.15 12.57
N TRP A 11 -0.20 -11.32 11.79
CA TRP A 11 0.46 -12.62 11.63
C TRP A 11 1.54 -12.80 12.68
N GLN A 12 1.51 -13.92 13.41
CA GLN A 12 2.48 -14.25 14.45
C GLN A 12 3.48 -15.27 13.92
N MET A 13 4.75 -14.90 13.94
CA MET A 13 5.87 -15.77 13.65
C MET A 13 6.49 -16.26 14.96
N PRO A 14 6.52 -17.58 15.20
CA PRO A 14 7.28 -18.13 16.31
C PRO A 14 8.76 -17.83 16.08
N HIS A 15 9.40 -17.11 17.01
CA HIS A 15 10.83 -16.81 16.96
C HIS A 15 11.46 -17.10 18.31
N ALA A 16 12.69 -17.63 18.29
CA ALA A 16 13.34 -18.27 19.44
C ALA A 16 13.48 -17.37 20.69
N GLU A 17 13.52 -16.05 20.51
CA GLU A 17 13.70 -15.08 21.61
C GLU A 17 12.45 -14.24 21.93
N LYS A 18 11.56 -14.03 20.96
CA LYS A 18 10.31 -13.26 21.10
C LYS A 18 9.47 -13.45 19.85
N ASP A 19 8.21 -13.85 20.00
CA ASP A 19 7.28 -13.93 18.87
C ASP A 19 7.24 -12.59 18.13
N LEU A 20 7.51 -12.65 16.82
CA LEU A 20 7.41 -11.50 15.94
C LEU A 20 5.97 -11.44 15.45
N ALA A 21 5.36 -10.26 15.56
CA ALA A 21 4.08 -10.00 14.93
C ALA A 21 4.29 -9.04 13.76
N VAL A 22 3.49 -9.21 12.70
CA VAL A 22 3.53 -8.37 11.51
C VAL A 22 2.08 -8.04 11.13
N LEU A 23 1.80 -6.77 10.88
CA LEU A 23 0.51 -6.37 10.30
C LEU A 23 0.51 -6.72 8.80
N VAL A 24 -0.42 -7.57 8.39
CA VAL A 24 -0.58 -8.09 7.03
C VAL A 24 -1.97 -7.80 6.50
N ASP A 25 -2.14 -7.58 5.20
CA ASP A 25 -3.47 -7.66 4.61
C ASP A 25 -3.90 -9.14 4.67
N ALA A 26 -5.16 -9.40 5.00
CA ALA A 26 -5.67 -10.77 5.08
C ALA A 26 -5.51 -11.51 3.74
N ALA A 27 -5.57 -10.79 2.62
CA ALA A 27 -5.29 -11.30 1.28
C ALA A 27 -3.85 -11.81 1.10
N GLU A 28 -2.91 -11.35 1.92
CA GLU A 28 -1.48 -11.69 1.82
C GLU A 28 -1.12 -12.96 2.62
N LEU A 29 -2.01 -13.42 3.52
CA LEU A 29 -1.78 -14.61 4.35
C LEU A 29 -1.38 -15.86 3.54
N PRO A 30 -1.98 -16.14 2.37
CA PRO A 30 -1.59 -17.30 1.58
C PRO A 30 -0.11 -17.31 1.16
N ILE A 31 0.53 -16.16 0.98
CA ILE A 31 1.96 -16.08 0.65
C ILE A 31 2.82 -16.47 1.85
N LEU A 32 2.40 -16.09 3.05
CA LEU A 32 3.11 -16.39 4.28
C LEU A 32 2.99 -17.88 4.63
N GLU A 33 1.88 -18.52 4.25
CA GLU A 33 1.60 -19.94 4.50
C GLU A 33 2.14 -20.87 3.41
N ARG A 34 1.99 -20.48 2.13
CA ARG A 34 2.32 -21.32 0.97
C ARG A 34 3.60 -20.89 0.24
N GLY A 35 4.16 -19.74 0.58
CA GLY A 35 5.35 -19.16 -0.07
C GLY A 35 5.04 -18.43 -1.37
N VAL A 36 6.09 -17.92 -2.03
CA VAL A 36 6.01 -17.10 -3.27
C VAL A 36 5.38 -17.84 -4.45
N GLU A 37 5.35 -19.18 -4.43
CA GLU A 37 4.67 -20.00 -5.46
C GLU A 37 3.16 -19.74 -5.53
N SER A 38 2.58 -19.15 -4.48
CA SER A 38 1.20 -18.69 -4.46
C SER A 38 0.97 -17.35 -5.17
N VAL A 39 1.98 -16.80 -5.86
CA VAL A 39 1.92 -15.52 -6.57
C VAL A 39 2.24 -15.72 -8.05
N LEU A 40 1.37 -15.19 -8.92
CA LEU A 40 1.63 -15.04 -10.34
C LEU A 40 2.51 -13.81 -10.58
N ASN A 41 3.53 -13.97 -11.42
CA ASN A 41 4.45 -12.92 -11.86
C ASN A 41 5.14 -12.14 -10.72
N PRO A 42 5.75 -12.81 -9.71
CA PRO A 42 6.29 -12.15 -8.52
C PRO A 42 7.50 -11.22 -8.78
N ASP A 43 8.10 -11.31 -9.97
CA ASP A 43 9.32 -10.59 -10.35
C ASP A 43 9.21 -9.77 -11.64
N THR A 44 8.03 -9.72 -12.27
CA THR A 44 7.86 -9.05 -13.57
C THR A 44 7.08 -7.75 -13.40
N PRO A 45 7.76 -6.59 -13.28
CA PRO A 45 7.07 -5.31 -13.37
C PRO A 45 6.35 -5.22 -14.73
N LEU A 46 5.16 -4.63 -14.73
CA LEU A 46 4.47 -4.27 -15.96
C LEU A 46 5.37 -3.33 -16.76
N ASN A 47 5.35 -3.44 -18.09
CA ASN A 47 6.02 -2.43 -18.92
C ASN A 47 5.41 -1.05 -18.62
N ASP A 48 6.27 -0.05 -18.37
CA ASP A 48 5.89 1.32 -17.98
C ASP A 48 4.85 1.95 -18.92
N ASP A 49 4.82 1.52 -20.18
CA ASP A 49 3.85 1.95 -21.20
C ASP A 49 2.37 1.80 -20.76
N HIS A 50 2.09 0.92 -19.80
CA HIS A 50 0.75 0.65 -19.28
C HIS A 50 0.39 1.45 -18.03
N LEU A 51 1.32 2.22 -17.47
CA LEU A 51 1.09 3.01 -16.27
C LEU A 51 0.71 4.44 -16.65
N ARG A 52 -0.27 4.97 -15.93
CA ARG A 52 -0.69 6.37 -16.03
C ARG A 52 -0.46 7.05 -14.69
N LEU A 53 0.12 8.25 -14.75
CA LEU A 53 0.32 9.07 -13.58
C LEU A 53 -1.03 9.56 -13.06
N LYS A 54 -1.34 9.19 -11.82
CA LYS A 54 -2.55 9.54 -11.11
C LYS A 54 -2.21 10.16 -9.76
N LEU A 55 -3.05 11.10 -9.32
CA LEU A 55 -3.03 11.61 -7.96
C LEU A 55 -3.86 10.68 -7.10
N VAL A 56 -3.23 10.05 -6.10
CA VAL A 56 -3.82 9.03 -5.25
C VAL A 56 -3.80 9.51 -3.80
N TYR A 57 -4.90 9.29 -3.08
CA TYR A 57 -4.99 9.48 -1.64
C TYR A 57 -5.00 8.15 -0.92
N GLY A 58 -4.46 8.15 0.30
CA GLY A 58 -4.49 6.96 1.12
C GLY A 58 -4.03 7.15 2.56
N VAL A 59 -3.74 6.02 3.18
CA VAL A 59 -3.24 5.93 4.56
C VAL A 59 -1.93 5.15 4.58
N LEU A 60 -0.92 5.73 5.22
CA LEU A 60 0.26 5.02 5.68
C LEU A 60 -0.08 4.45 7.05
N MET A 61 -0.01 3.14 7.19
CA MET A 61 -0.11 2.49 8.49
C MET A 61 1.26 2.00 8.89
N SER A 62 1.74 2.49 10.03
CA SER A 62 2.96 1.95 10.60
C SER A 62 2.74 0.50 10.99
N ASN A 63 3.68 -0.36 10.61
CA ASN A 63 3.80 -1.64 11.28
C ASN A 63 4.37 -1.37 12.68
N ASN A 64 3.48 -1.03 13.62
CA ASN A 64 3.72 -0.56 15.00
C ASN A 64 4.70 -1.41 15.83
N LEU A 65 5.12 -2.55 15.30
CA LEU A 65 6.01 -3.53 15.90
C LEU A 65 7.50 -3.30 15.54
N ARG A 66 7.80 -2.41 14.58
CA ARG A 66 9.16 -1.98 14.22
C ARG A 66 9.52 -0.54 14.65
N GLY A 67 8.64 0.13 15.41
CA GLY A 67 8.99 1.33 16.18
C GLY A 67 8.88 2.68 15.48
N PHE A 68 8.29 2.75 14.28
CA PHE A 68 8.06 4.04 13.63
C PHE A 68 6.70 4.62 14.03
N GLN A 69 6.69 5.56 14.98
CA GLN A 69 5.43 6.13 15.50
C GLN A 69 5.32 7.64 15.30
N ASN A 70 6.32 8.27 14.66
CA ASN A 70 6.36 9.71 14.48
C ASN A 70 6.43 10.12 13.00
N PHE A 71 5.96 11.34 12.74
CA PHE A 71 5.83 11.93 11.40
C PHE A 71 7.19 12.00 10.67
N GLU A 72 8.26 12.45 11.34
CA GLU A 72 9.61 12.53 10.77
C GLU A 72 10.13 11.17 10.29
N GLY A 73 9.83 10.09 11.04
CA GLY A 73 10.17 8.74 10.64
C GLY A 73 9.42 8.30 9.38
N MET A 74 8.15 8.70 9.23
CA MET A 74 7.37 8.41 8.02
C MET A 74 7.88 9.18 6.81
N ASP A 75 8.16 10.48 6.95
CA ASP A 75 8.71 11.28 5.85
C ASP A 75 10.02 10.68 5.34
N HIS A 76 10.93 10.30 6.25
CA HIS A 76 12.18 9.67 5.87
C HIS A 76 11.99 8.33 5.16
N LEU A 77 11.05 7.51 5.64
CA LEU A 77 10.72 6.25 4.98
C LEU A 77 10.22 6.51 3.57
N VAL A 78 9.30 7.45 3.39
CA VAL A 78 8.76 7.84 2.09
C VAL A 78 9.86 8.29 1.13
N ASP A 79 10.76 9.16 1.59
CA ASP A 79 11.89 9.63 0.79
C ASP A 79 12.79 8.48 0.32
N VAL A 80 13.05 7.50 1.19
CA VAL A 80 13.83 6.31 0.82
C VAL A 80 13.09 5.41 -0.18
N HIS A 81 11.77 5.56 -0.31
CA HIS A 81 10.93 4.73 -1.16
C HIS A 81 10.60 5.36 -2.52
N GLN A 82 10.82 6.67 -2.71
CA GLN A 82 10.61 7.37 -3.99
C GLN A 82 11.36 6.72 -5.15
N ASP A 83 10.77 6.77 -6.35
CA ASP A 83 11.27 6.16 -7.59
C ASP A 83 11.44 4.62 -7.50
N LYS A 84 10.68 3.95 -6.63
CA LYS A 84 10.66 2.49 -6.51
C LYS A 84 9.29 1.92 -6.84
N TRP A 85 9.28 0.61 -7.10
CA TRP A 85 8.07 -0.14 -7.33
C TRP A 85 7.35 -0.48 -6.03
N LEU A 86 6.05 -0.22 -6.00
CA LEU A 86 5.15 -0.85 -5.04
C LEU A 86 4.47 -2.04 -5.69
N VAL A 87 4.06 -3.01 -4.86
CA VAL A 87 3.29 -4.17 -5.29
C VAL A 87 2.00 -4.22 -4.49
N HIS A 88 0.90 -4.37 -5.21
CA HIS A 88 -0.37 -4.83 -4.67
C HIS A 88 -0.58 -6.30 -5.04
N LEU A 89 -1.02 -7.09 -4.07
CA LEU A 89 -1.36 -8.49 -4.29
C LEU A 89 -2.88 -8.63 -4.37
N LYS A 90 -3.37 -8.90 -5.58
CA LYS A 90 -4.80 -9.02 -5.84
C LYS A 90 -5.25 -10.46 -5.65
N PRO A 91 -6.20 -10.74 -4.75
CA PRO A 91 -6.87 -12.02 -4.68
C PRO A 91 -7.51 -12.40 -6.01
N ASN A 92 -7.39 -13.68 -6.38
CA ASN A 92 -8.21 -14.21 -7.45
C ASN A 92 -9.62 -14.49 -6.92
N GLU A 93 -10.62 -14.50 -7.80
CA GLU A 93 -11.99 -14.88 -7.43
C GLU A 93 -12.09 -16.34 -6.95
N ASP A 94 -11.11 -17.15 -7.32
CA ASP A 94 -10.93 -18.53 -6.91
C ASP A 94 -9.80 -18.61 -5.87
N GLU A 95 -10.12 -18.88 -4.60
CA GLU A 95 -9.17 -18.94 -3.47
C GLU A 95 -8.04 -19.96 -3.68
N ASP A 96 -8.26 -20.96 -4.54
CA ASP A 96 -7.27 -21.97 -4.90
C ASP A 96 -6.28 -21.49 -5.97
N LYS A 97 -6.54 -20.36 -6.63
CA LYS A 97 -5.62 -19.78 -7.61
C LYS A 97 -4.58 -18.87 -6.95
N PRO A 98 -3.39 -18.74 -7.57
CA PRO A 98 -2.38 -17.84 -7.06
C PRO A 98 -2.82 -16.38 -7.18
N LEU A 99 -2.35 -15.56 -6.25
CA LEU A 99 -2.56 -14.12 -6.20
C LEU A 99 -1.88 -13.46 -7.41
N GLU A 100 -2.45 -12.38 -7.92
CA GLU A 100 -1.83 -11.59 -8.98
C GLU A 100 -1.00 -10.46 -8.38
N ALA A 101 0.29 -10.38 -8.73
CA ALA A 101 1.12 -9.23 -8.40
C ALA A 101 0.88 -8.08 -9.39
N ILE A 102 0.40 -6.95 -8.88
CA ILE A 102 0.18 -5.71 -9.64
C ILE A 102 1.22 -4.69 -9.20
N TYR A 103 2.03 -4.24 -10.14
CA TYR A 103 3.11 -3.28 -9.90
C TYR A 103 2.63 -1.84 -10.11
N LEU A 104 3.00 -0.97 -9.18
CA LEU A 104 2.64 0.44 -9.15
C LEU A 104 3.91 1.28 -9.12
N GLY A 105 4.00 2.29 -9.98
CA GLY A 105 5.09 3.27 -9.96
C GLY A 105 4.88 4.27 -8.82
N PHE A 106 5.88 4.49 -7.99
CA PHE A 106 5.81 5.48 -6.90
C PHE A 106 6.75 6.65 -7.18
N GLU A 107 6.16 7.77 -7.60
CA GLU A 107 6.92 8.90 -8.13
C GLU A 107 7.22 9.96 -7.08
N ASP A 108 6.23 10.34 -6.27
CA ASP A 108 6.33 11.40 -5.27
C ASP A 108 5.18 11.30 -4.27
N MET A 109 5.34 11.85 -3.07
CA MET A 109 4.31 11.83 -2.03
C MET A 109 4.43 12.99 -1.04
N VAL A 110 3.28 13.42 -0.51
CA VAL A 110 3.16 14.35 0.60
C VAL A 110 2.43 13.65 1.74
N VAL A 111 3.10 13.48 2.88
CA VAL A 111 2.47 13.02 4.12
C VAL A 111 1.70 14.19 4.73
N LEU A 112 0.46 13.92 5.13
CA LEU A 112 -0.44 14.91 5.68
C LEU A 112 -0.70 14.59 7.15
N HIS A 113 -0.27 15.49 8.02
CA HIS A 113 -0.55 15.37 9.44
C HIS A 113 -2.07 15.49 9.69
N CYS A 114 -2.67 14.45 10.27
CA CYS A 114 -4.10 14.43 10.54
C CYS A 114 -4.39 14.05 11.99
N GLY A 115 -5.02 14.97 12.74
CA GLY A 115 -5.60 14.62 14.03
C GLY A 115 -6.81 13.70 13.88
N GLY A 116 -6.93 12.70 14.76
CA GLY A 116 -8.06 11.77 14.80
C GLY A 116 -7.93 10.54 13.90
N LEU A 117 -6.74 10.27 13.36
CA LEU A 117 -6.38 8.92 12.90
C LEU A 117 -5.89 8.09 14.10
N ARG A 118 -5.78 6.77 13.91
CA ARG A 118 -5.13 5.91 14.91
C ARG A 118 -3.67 6.34 15.08
N GLU A 119 -3.14 6.15 16.28
CA GLU A 119 -1.75 6.52 16.58
C GLU A 119 -0.80 5.76 15.64
N GLY A 120 0.07 6.51 14.94
CA GLY A 120 1.00 5.96 13.95
C GLY A 120 0.45 5.86 12.52
N ASP A 121 -0.82 6.20 12.27
CA ASP A 121 -1.40 6.28 10.93
C ASP A 121 -1.34 7.71 10.38
N PHE A 122 -1.00 7.85 9.10
CA PHE A 122 -0.87 9.15 8.43
C PHE A 122 -1.63 9.18 7.13
N ALA A 123 -2.37 10.26 6.88
CA ALA A 123 -2.96 10.51 5.58
C ALA A 123 -1.84 10.88 4.59
N PHE A 124 -2.02 10.56 3.31
CA PHE A 124 -1.10 11.03 2.28
C PHE A 124 -1.82 11.38 0.98
N ALA A 125 -1.13 12.16 0.15
CA ALA A 125 -1.40 12.32 -1.27
C ALA A 125 -0.13 11.93 -2.04
N ALA A 126 -0.25 11.14 -3.11
CA ALA A 126 0.88 10.65 -3.89
C ALA A 126 0.65 10.80 -5.38
N LEU A 127 1.73 11.02 -6.13
CA LEU A 127 1.78 10.80 -7.56
C LEU A 127 2.21 9.37 -7.81
N MET A 128 1.36 8.58 -8.47
CA MET A 128 1.62 7.16 -8.71
C MET A 128 1.32 6.77 -10.15
N GLY A 129 2.17 5.91 -10.73
CA GLY A 129 1.88 5.19 -11.95
C GLY A 129 1.00 3.98 -11.65
N LEU A 130 -0.28 4.05 -12.03
CA LEU A 130 -1.23 2.95 -11.85
C LEU A 130 -1.63 2.36 -13.22
N PRO A 131 -1.85 1.03 -13.33
CA PRO A 131 -2.44 0.46 -14.52
C PRO A 131 -3.93 0.85 -14.61
N ASP A 132 -4.44 1.05 -15.84
CA ASP A 132 -5.84 1.43 -16.07
C ASP A 132 -6.85 0.40 -15.53
N SER A 133 -6.41 -0.86 -15.33
CA SER A 133 -7.22 -1.94 -14.78
C SER A 133 -7.34 -1.93 -13.25
N LEU A 134 -6.57 -1.08 -12.54
CA LEU A 134 -6.66 -0.97 -11.09
C LEU A 134 -7.70 0.09 -10.72
N GLU A 135 -8.81 -0.37 -10.15
CA GLU A 135 -9.87 0.51 -9.66
C GLU A 135 -9.66 0.82 -8.17
N LEU A 136 -9.55 2.11 -7.84
CA LEU A 136 -9.58 2.61 -6.47
C LEU A 136 -11.02 3.08 -6.17
N HIS A 137 -11.62 2.59 -5.08
CA HIS A 137 -13.02 2.89 -4.77
C HIS A 137 -13.18 3.49 -3.38
N SER A 138 -13.70 4.71 -3.31
CA SER A 138 -13.88 5.46 -2.05
C SER A 138 -15.16 5.14 -1.28
N ASP A 139 -16.05 4.34 -1.86
CA ASP A 139 -17.25 3.79 -1.22
C ASP A 139 -16.93 2.57 -0.35
N LYS A 140 -15.76 1.98 -0.53
CA LYS A 140 -15.24 0.87 0.26
C LYS A 140 -14.55 1.41 1.54
N VAL A 141 -14.74 0.70 2.65
CA VAL A 141 -14.05 0.91 3.94
C VAL A 141 -12.57 0.46 3.87
N TRP A 142 -12.12 -0.02 2.71
CA TRP A 142 -10.91 -0.81 2.52
C TRP A 142 -10.14 -0.22 1.36
N GLY A 143 -8.83 -0.02 1.52
CA GLY A 143 -7.97 0.42 0.43
C GLY A 143 -7.34 -0.72 -0.36
N VAL A 144 -6.70 -0.40 -1.47
CA VAL A 144 -5.74 -1.28 -2.14
C VAL A 144 -4.44 -1.26 -1.33
N THR A 145 -4.17 -2.37 -0.64
CA THR A 145 -2.93 -2.52 0.13
C THR A 145 -1.74 -2.74 -0.79
N SER A 146 -0.69 -1.97 -0.59
CA SER A 146 0.57 -2.09 -1.31
C SER A 146 1.77 -1.98 -0.38
N PHE A 147 2.90 -2.53 -0.81
CA PHE A 147 4.17 -2.50 -0.11
C PHE A 147 5.33 -2.39 -1.10
N LEU A 148 6.50 -2.00 -0.59
CA LEU A 148 7.70 -1.82 -1.40
C LEU A 148 8.20 -3.15 -1.99
N ARG A 149 8.57 -3.15 -3.28
CA ARG A 149 9.32 -4.24 -3.92
C ARG A 149 10.83 -3.94 -3.88
N LEU A 150 11.54 -4.71 -3.05
CA LEU A 150 13.00 -4.79 -3.01
C LEU A 150 13.46 -5.94 -3.93
N HIS A 151 13.84 -5.63 -5.17
CA HIS A 151 14.09 -6.61 -6.25
C HIS A 151 15.10 -7.72 -5.91
N ASP A 152 15.96 -7.52 -4.93
CA ASP A 152 16.94 -8.48 -4.43
C ASP A 152 16.36 -9.52 -3.44
N LEU A 153 15.12 -9.33 -3.00
CA LEU A 153 14.41 -10.20 -2.05
C LEU A 153 13.15 -10.80 -2.70
N ASP A 154 12.73 -11.98 -2.26
CA ASP A 154 11.46 -12.59 -2.69
C ASP A 154 10.23 -11.88 -2.07
N MET A 155 9.03 -12.14 -2.60
CA MET A 155 7.81 -11.46 -2.19
C MET A 155 7.43 -11.70 -0.73
N ALA A 156 7.61 -12.92 -0.23
CA ALA A 156 7.31 -13.26 1.16
C ALA A 156 8.28 -12.52 2.10
N THR A 157 9.56 -12.47 1.73
CA THR A 157 10.58 -11.71 2.45
C THR A 157 10.29 -10.21 2.44
N ASN A 158 9.80 -9.65 1.33
CA ASN A 158 9.35 -8.25 1.25
C ASN A 158 8.20 -7.98 2.23
N LEU A 159 7.18 -8.84 2.23
CA LEU A 159 6.03 -8.72 3.14
C LEU A 159 6.44 -8.75 4.61
N ILE A 160 7.31 -9.68 5.00
CA ILE A 160 7.78 -9.80 6.39
C ILE A 160 8.65 -8.60 6.80
N ASN A 161 9.40 -8.03 5.85
CA ASN A 161 10.31 -6.92 6.13
C ASN A 161 9.71 -5.53 5.96
N ARG A 162 8.47 -5.42 5.51
CA ARG A 162 7.84 -4.12 5.30
C ARG A 162 7.73 -3.33 6.60
N GLN A 163 8.12 -2.06 6.52
CA GLN A 163 8.08 -1.12 7.63
C GLN A 163 6.72 -0.39 7.69
N ILE A 164 6.10 -0.22 6.52
CA ILE A 164 4.83 0.49 6.35
C ILE A 164 3.89 -0.34 5.47
N ILE A 165 2.61 -0.14 5.70
CA ILE A 165 1.54 -0.55 4.79
C ILE A 165 1.06 0.72 4.09
N ILE A 166 1.00 0.68 2.77
CA ILE A 166 0.50 1.79 1.96
C ILE A 166 -0.88 1.39 1.45
N SER A 167 -1.93 1.93 2.06
CA SER A 167 -3.32 1.67 1.69
C SER A 167 -3.84 2.77 0.76
N LEU A 168 -3.95 2.48 -0.53
CA LEU A 168 -4.49 3.41 -1.54
C LEU A 168 -6.02 3.39 -1.48
N VAL A 169 -6.67 4.55 -1.50
CA VAL A 169 -8.12 4.63 -1.23
C VAL A 169 -8.88 5.15 -2.44
N GLU A 170 -8.42 6.27 -2.99
CA GLU A 170 -9.11 6.97 -4.07
C GLU A 170 -8.10 7.67 -4.97
N GLU A 171 -8.44 7.77 -6.25
CA GLU A 171 -7.78 8.65 -7.20
C GLU A 171 -8.53 9.97 -7.33
N GLU A 172 -7.80 11.09 -7.37
CA GLU A 172 -8.37 12.39 -7.70
C GLU A 172 -8.56 12.49 -9.22
N VAL A 173 -9.76 12.91 -9.64
CA VAL A 173 -10.05 13.16 -11.04
C VAL A 173 -9.53 14.54 -11.40
N VAL A 174 -8.48 14.59 -12.21
CA VAL A 174 -7.85 15.84 -12.68
C VAL A 174 -7.95 15.90 -14.20
N ASP A 175 -8.53 16.99 -14.72
CA ASP A 175 -8.72 17.20 -16.17
C ASP A 175 -7.40 17.50 -16.93
N THR A 176 -6.27 17.53 -16.22
CA THR A 176 -4.93 17.86 -16.75
C THR A 176 -3.98 16.70 -16.51
N GLU A 177 -3.08 16.47 -17.45
CA GLU A 177 -2.02 15.48 -17.29
C GLU A 177 -1.10 15.84 -16.11
N LEU A 178 -0.93 14.87 -15.21
CA LEU A 178 -0.13 15.02 -14.00
C LEU A 178 1.33 14.72 -14.28
N THR A 179 2.22 15.53 -13.71
CA THR A 179 3.67 15.38 -13.79
C THR A 179 4.30 15.57 -12.41
N LYS A 180 5.57 15.20 -12.25
CA LYS A 180 6.34 15.42 -11.00
C LYS A 180 6.35 16.90 -10.58
N GLU A 181 6.26 17.81 -11.54
CA GLU A 181 6.33 19.26 -11.30
C GLU A 181 4.99 19.90 -10.94
N ASN A 182 3.86 19.36 -11.43
CA ASN A 182 2.56 20.03 -11.30
C ASN A 182 1.60 19.38 -10.29
N TRP A 183 1.80 18.11 -9.94
CA TRP A 183 0.74 17.34 -9.26
C TRP A 183 0.34 17.91 -7.90
N LYS A 184 1.31 18.49 -7.16
CA LYS A 184 1.10 19.04 -5.82
C LYS A 184 0.07 20.18 -5.79
N SER A 185 -0.12 20.91 -6.88
CA SER A 185 -1.14 21.98 -6.92
C SER A 185 -2.58 21.46 -6.96
N PHE A 186 -2.76 20.17 -7.26
CA PHE A 186 -4.08 19.53 -7.32
C PHE A 186 -4.45 18.80 -6.02
N VAL A 187 -3.55 18.78 -5.02
CA VAL A 187 -3.79 18.07 -3.77
C VAL A 187 -4.91 18.71 -2.97
N ASN A 188 -5.98 17.95 -2.73
CA ASN A 188 -7.04 18.31 -1.81
C ASN A 188 -6.78 17.68 -0.43
N GLU A 189 -6.08 18.41 0.44
CA GLU A 189 -5.76 17.91 1.78
C GLU A 189 -7.00 17.58 2.62
N GLY A 190 -8.09 18.33 2.44
CA GLY A 190 -9.34 18.11 3.17
C GLY A 190 -9.95 16.76 2.82
N LEU A 191 -9.98 16.43 1.53
CA LEU A 191 -10.44 15.13 1.03
C LEU A 191 -9.52 14.00 1.53
N ALA A 192 -8.20 14.13 1.35
CA ALA A 192 -7.23 13.12 1.79
C ALA A 192 -7.39 12.77 3.28
N LYS A 193 -7.50 13.79 4.14
CA LYS A 193 -7.72 13.62 5.59
C LYS A 193 -9.08 12.98 5.90
N SER A 194 -10.13 13.31 5.13
CA SER A 194 -11.45 12.72 5.31
C SER A 194 -11.48 11.25 4.89
N LEU A 195 -10.78 10.88 3.81
CA LEU A 195 -10.68 9.50 3.34
C LEU A 195 -9.88 8.66 4.32
N ALA A 196 -8.76 9.17 4.81
CA ALA A 196 -7.92 8.47 5.77
C ALA A 196 -8.69 8.04 7.03
N LYS A 197 -9.60 8.89 7.51
CA LYS A 197 -10.46 8.59 8.67
C LYS A 197 -11.46 7.46 8.44
N LYS A 198 -11.76 7.11 7.18
CA LYS A 198 -12.66 5.99 6.85
C LYS A 198 -11.96 4.64 6.92
N VAL A 199 -10.63 4.62 6.77
CA VAL A 199 -9.82 3.39 6.59
C VAL A 199 -9.21 2.91 7.93
N GLY A 200 -9.74 3.38 9.06
CA GLY A 200 -9.25 3.13 10.42
C GLY A 200 -10.19 2.32 11.28
#